data_AF-A0A1Y4V0G6-F1
#
_entry.id   AF-A0A1Y4V0G6-F1
#
_cell.length_a   1.000
_cell.length_b   1.000
_cell.length_c   1.000
_cell.angle_alpha   90.00
_cell.angle_beta   90.00
_cell.angle_gamma   90.00
#
_symmetry.space_group_name_H-M   'P 1'
#
loop_
_entity.id
_entity.type
_entity.pdbx_description
1 polymer ?
#
loop_
_entity_poly.entity_id
_entity_poly.type
_entity_poly.pdbx_seq_one_letter_code
_entity_poly.pdbx_strand_id
1 'polypeptide(L)'
;MISYEKAKMGKQLMKQFIAEGELEKAAFIGLMYQMPIRTGDAVTLQKSDLDGRIVLKASSKYGKLYTNRPGNPYRITRQLQSLLNSINGDSDMIFTRRREYYMRFFHRYRESFHLHDFRRERLMNEELLECQRRKKQSKPAQRFTVEVKDGKRIFKRASSPL
;
A
#
# COMPACT_ATOMS: atom_id res chain seq x y z
N MET A 1 -4.47 -11.41 12.44
CA MET A 1 -3.63 -11.75 11.27
C MET A 1 -3.77 -10.62 10.27
N ILE A 2 -2.68 -10.02 9.77
CA ILE A 2 -2.80 -9.01 8.71
C ILE A 2 -3.10 -9.80 7.42
N SER A 3 -4.30 -9.62 6.86
CA SER A 3 -4.66 -10.28 5.61
C SER A 3 -4.08 -9.46 4.46
N TYR A 4 -3.14 -10.05 3.74
CA TYR A 4 -2.56 -9.50 2.51
C TYR A 4 -3.08 -10.26 1.28
N GLU A 5 -4.23 -10.91 1.41
CA GLU A 5 -4.76 -11.81 0.38
C GLU A 5 -5.10 -11.06 -0.91
N LYS A 6 -5.82 -9.94 -0.82
CA LYS A 6 -6.09 -9.13 -2.01
C LYS A 6 -4.79 -8.53 -2.52
N ALA A 7 -3.91 -8.01 -1.68
CA ALA A 7 -2.62 -7.50 -2.16
C ALA A 7 -1.78 -8.56 -2.91
N LYS A 8 -1.78 -9.81 -2.44
CA LYS A 8 -1.11 -10.95 -3.11
C LYS A 8 -1.76 -11.26 -4.46
N MET A 9 -3.09 -11.29 -4.52
CA MET A 9 -3.85 -11.51 -5.74
C MET A 9 -3.62 -10.40 -6.77
N GLY A 10 -3.65 -9.13 -6.35
CA GLY A 10 -3.36 -7.98 -7.21
C GLY A 10 -1.94 -8.04 -7.79
N LYS A 11 -0.97 -8.49 -6.99
CA LYS A 11 0.40 -8.74 -7.47
C LYS A 11 0.49 -9.87 -8.49
N GLN A 12 -0.27 -10.96 -8.30
CA GLN A 12 -0.33 -12.07 -9.27
C GLN A 12 -0.94 -11.61 -10.60
N LEU A 13 -2.06 -10.88 -10.55
CA LEU A 13 -2.71 -10.32 -11.74
C LEU A 13 -1.81 -9.33 -12.48
N MET A 14 -1.11 -8.44 -11.74
CA MET A 14 -0.15 -7.53 -12.34
C MET A 14 0.92 -8.29 -13.13
N LYS A 15 1.48 -9.38 -12.57
CA LYS A 15 2.47 -10.21 -13.26
C LYS A 15 1.89 -10.92 -14.47
N GLN A 16 0.67 -11.45 -14.35
CA GLN A 16 -0.03 -12.11 -15.44
C GLN A 16 -0.22 -11.15 -16.62
N PHE A 17 -0.75 -9.95 -16.39
CA PHE A 17 -0.95 -8.98 -17.46
C PHE A 17 0.36 -8.49 -18.08
N ILE A 18 1.45 -8.39 -17.31
CA ILE A 18 2.78 -8.11 -17.89
C ILE A 18 3.18 -9.22 -18.87
N ALA A 19 3.00 -10.49 -18.48
CA ALA A 19 3.31 -11.62 -19.34
C ALA A 19 2.43 -11.68 -20.61
N GLU A 20 1.18 -11.23 -20.51
CA GLU A 20 0.24 -11.14 -21.62
C GLU A 20 0.47 -9.89 -22.51
N GLY A 21 1.44 -9.02 -22.18
CA GLY A 21 1.68 -7.76 -22.90
C GLY A 21 0.65 -6.66 -22.62
N GLU A 22 -0.26 -6.88 -21.67
CA GLU A 22 -1.37 -6.03 -21.29
C GLU A 22 -0.95 -4.96 -20.27
N LEU A 23 0.05 -4.14 -20.65
CA LEU A 23 0.76 -3.23 -19.75
C LEU A 23 -0.16 -2.24 -19.02
N GLU A 24 -1.15 -1.68 -19.72
CA GLU A 24 -2.08 -0.72 -19.12
C GLU A 24 -2.95 -1.36 -18.02
N LYS A 25 -3.42 -2.59 -18.24
CA LYS A 25 -4.18 -3.37 -17.23
C LYS A 25 -3.28 -3.76 -16.06
N ALA A 26 -2.03 -4.14 -16.34
CA ALA A 26 -1.03 -4.42 -15.32
C ALA A 26 -0.74 -3.20 -14.44
N ALA A 27 -0.60 -2.02 -15.04
CA ALA A 27 -0.40 -0.76 -14.32
C ALA A 27 -1.61 -0.42 -13.46
N PHE A 28 -2.81 -0.53 -14.03
CA PHE A 28 -4.04 -0.23 -13.33
C PHE A 28 -4.19 -1.10 -12.07
N ILE A 29 -4.12 -2.43 -12.21
CA ILE A 29 -4.25 -3.32 -11.05
C ILE A 29 -3.09 -3.12 -10.06
N GLY A 30 -1.89 -2.87 -10.58
CA GLY A 30 -0.70 -2.53 -9.80
C GLY A 30 -0.92 -1.35 -8.88
N LEU A 31 -1.50 -0.28 -9.42
CA LEU A 31 -1.85 0.91 -8.67
C LEU A 31 -2.89 0.58 -7.59
N MET A 32 -3.97 -0.10 -7.95
CA MET A 32 -5.07 -0.41 -7.04
C MET A 32 -4.66 -1.19 -5.80
N TYR A 33 -3.72 -2.14 -5.90
CA TYR A 33 -3.28 -2.94 -4.74
C TYR A 33 -2.14 -2.31 -3.94
N GLN A 34 -1.31 -1.45 -4.56
CA GLN A 34 -0.18 -0.81 -3.88
C GLN A 34 -0.57 0.46 -3.14
N MET A 35 -1.63 1.12 -3.58
CA MET A 35 -2.14 2.34 -2.96
C MET A 35 -3.66 2.31 -2.80
N PRO A 36 -4.20 2.88 -1.70
CA PRO A 36 -5.63 2.99 -1.52
C PRO A 36 -6.16 4.19 -2.31
N ILE A 37 -6.04 4.15 -3.63
CA ILE A 37 -6.59 5.14 -4.56
C ILE A 37 -8.03 4.75 -4.94
N ARG A 38 -8.86 5.72 -5.34
CA ARG A 38 -10.17 5.45 -5.92
C ARG A 38 -10.03 5.15 -7.40
N THR A 39 -10.83 4.22 -7.92
CA THR A 39 -10.87 3.89 -9.36
C THR A 39 -11.00 5.13 -10.25
N GLY A 40 -11.86 6.08 -9.87
CA GLY A 40 -12.03 7.33 -10.62
C GLY A 40 -10.78 8.20 -10.63
N ASP A 41 -10.08 8.32 -9.50
CA ASP A 41 -8.85 9.10 -9.42
C ASP A 41 -7.68 8.38 -10.12
N ALA A 42 -7.65 7.04 -10.04
CA ALA A 42 -6.64 6.20 -10.66
C ALA A 42 -6.55 6.39 -12.18
N VAL A 43 -7.69 6.38 -12.88
CA VAL A 43 -7.70 6.55 -14.35
C VAL A 43 -7.34 7.97 -14.80
N THR A 44 -7.36 8.93 -13.88
CA THR A 44 -6.94 10.32 -14.14
C THR A 44 -5.52 10.60 -13.71
N LEU A 45 -4.76 9.57 -13.33
CA LEU A 45 -3.37 9.73 -12.90
C LEU A 45 -2.50 10.21 -14.08
N GLN A 46 -1.72 11.25 -13.81
CA GLN A 46 -0.78 11.85 -14.75
C GLN A 46 0.65 11.47 -14.40
N LYS A 47 1.57 11.57 -15.35
CA LYS A 47 3.01 11.36 -15.10
C LYS A 47 3.56 12.46 -14.20
N SER A 48 3.04 13.68 -14.34
CA SER A 48 3.28 14.80 -13.42
C SER A 48 2.85 14.51 -11.96
N ASP A 49 1.93 13.57 -11.72
CA ASP A 49 1.59 13.08 -10.38
C ASP A 49 2.67 12.13 -9.80
N LEU A 50 3.71 11.76 -10.55
CA LEU A 50 4.76 10.81 -10.14
C LEU A 50 6.10 11.51 -9.86
N ASP A 51 6.47 11.62 -8.59
CA ASP A 51 7.81 12.01 -8.16
C ASP A 51 8.64 10.75 -7.87
N GLY A 52 9.24 10.21 -8.93
CA GLY A 52 9.94 8.94 -8.90
C GLY A 52 9.02 7.80 -8.45
N ARG A 53 9.16 7.34 -7.21
CA ARG A 53 8.28 6.29 -6.63
C ARG A 53 7.15 6.86 -5.77
N ILE A 54 7.13 8.16 -5.55
CA ILE A 54 6.12 8.84 -4.75
C ILE A 54 4.97 9.21 -5.69
N VAL A 55 3.74 9.02 -5.24
CA VAL A 55 2.55 9.40 -6.01
C VAL A 55 1.85 10.55 -5.31
N LEU A 56 1.79 11.70 -5.99
CA LEU A 56 1.25 12.98 -5.53
C LEU A 56 -0.15 13.23 -6.10
N LYS A 57 -1.02 12.21 -6.02
CA LYS A 57 -2.41 12.34 -6.50
C LYS A 57 -3.31 12.96 -5.45
N ALA A 58 -4.03 14.02 -5.80
CA ALA A 58 -5.16 14.52 -5.02
C ALA A 58 -6.44 13.72 -5.31
N SER A 59 -7.26 13.49 -4.29
CA SER A 59 -8.57 12.89 -4.50
C SER A 59 -9.56 13.91 -5.03
N SER A 60 -10.20 13.63 -6.17
CA SER A 60 -11.25 14.50 -6.73
C SER A 60 -12.40 14.75 -5.74
N LYS A 61 -12.74 13.76 -4.91
CA LYS A 61 -13.84 13.86 -3.93
C LYS A 61 -13.54 14.82 -2.76
N TYR A 62 -12.28 14.95 -2.36
CA TYR A 62 -11.92 15.64 -1.10
C TYR A 62 -10.88 16.74 -1.27
N GLY A 63 -10.27 16.88 -2.44
CA GLY A 63 -9.20 17.85 -2.73
C GLY A 63 -7.88 17.60 -1.98
N LYS A 64 -7.75 16.49 -1.24
CA LYS A 64 -6.56 16.17 -0.43
C LYS A 64 -5.71 15.09 -1.09
N LEU A 65 -4.40 15.19 -0.92
CA LEU A 65 -3.45 14.16 -1.36
C LEU A 65 -3.74 12.81 -0.70
N TYR A 66 -3.51 11.74 -1.45
CA TYR A 66 -3.48 10.40 -0.88
C TYR A 66 -2.22 10.21 -0.03
N THR A 67 -2.42 10.15 1.28
CA THR A 67 -1.36 9.95 2.27
C THR A 67 -1.64 8.73 3.15
N ASN A 68 -0.58 8.09 3.63
CA ASN A 68 -0.66 7.03 4.62
C ASN A 68 -1.04 7.60 6.00
N ARG A 69 -1.31 6.72 6.97
CA ARG A 69 -1.68 7.12 8.34
C ARG A 69 -0.74 8.18 8.97
N PRO A 70 0.60 8.06 8.87
CA PRO A 70 1.52 9.11 9.30
C PRO A 70 1.50 10.44 8.52
N GLY A 71 0.72 10.56 7.45
CA GLY A 71 0.63 11.77 6.62
C GLY A 71 1.63 11.83 5.45
N ASN A 72 2.39 10.76 5.20
CA ASN A 72 3.33 10.74 4.07
C ASN A 72 2.63 10.28 2.78
N PRO A 73 3.00 10.82 1.61
CA PRO A 73 2.54 10.32 0.32
C PRO A 73 2.79 8.82 0.14
N TYR A 74 1.94 8.16 -0.65
CA TYR A 74 2.12 6.75 -0.95
C TYR A 74 3.30 6.52 -1.89
N ARG A 75 4.00 5.40 -1.63
CA ARG A 75 5.15 4.96 -2.43
C ARG A 75 4.86 3.64 -3.12
N ILE A 76 5.09 3.62 -4.43
CA ILE A 76 4.93 2.44 -5.29
C ILE A 76 6.26 1.71 -5.48
N THR A 77 6.18 0.49 -6.00
CA THR A 77 7.34 -0.31 -6.37
C THR A 77 8.03 0.25 -7.62
N ARG A 78 9.34 -0.03 -7.77
CA ARG A 78 10.09 0.31 -8.99
C ARG A 78 9.46 -0.29 -10.25
N GLN A 79 8.96 -1.53 -10.15
CA GLN A 79 8.29 -2.21 -11.26
C GLN A 79 7.04 -1.45 -11.71
N LEU A 80 6.19 -1.02 -10.77
CA LEU A 80 5.00 -0.25 -11.11
C LEU A 80 5.36 1.13 -11.66
N GLN A 81 6.34 1.82 -11.08
CA GLN A 81 6.83 3.10 -11.61
C GLN A 81 7.28 2.96 -13.08
N SER A 82 8.13 1.99 -13.36
CA SER A 82 8.62 1.71 -14.71
C SER A 82 7.46 1.46 -15.67
N LEU A 83 6.48 0.70 -15.23
CA LEU A 83 5.29 0.39 -16.03
C LEU A 83 4.44 1.63 -16.31
N LEU A 84 4.14 2.44 -15.28
CA LEU A 84 3.37 3.69 -15.44
C LEU A 84 4.06 4.67 -16.39
N ASN A 85 5.39 4.80 -16.32
CA ASN A 85 6.16 5.67 -17.20
C ASN A 85 6.24 5.14 -18.65
N SER A 86 6.18 3.81 -18.85
CA SER A 86 6.26 3.20 -20.18
C SER A 86 4.95 3.28 -20.99
N ILE A 87 3.82 3.49 -20.31
CA ILE A 87 2.51 3.54 -20.97
C ILE A 87 2.27 4.96 -21.48
N ASN A 88 1.67 5.04 -22.67
CA ASN A 88 1.22 6.29 -23.28
C ASN A 88 2.34 7.35 -23.30
N GLY A 89 3.51 6.99 -23.84
CA GLY A 89 4.76 7.77 -23.78
C GLY A 89 4.60 9.25 -24.12
N ASP A 90 3.77 9.56 -25.12
CA ASP A 90 3.62 10.90 -25.69
C ASP A 90 2.62 11.80 -24.97
N SER A 91 1.99 11.32 -23.90
CA SER A 91 1.01 12.06 -23.10
C SER A 91 1.40 12.14 -21.63
N ASP A 92 0.96 13.20 -20.95
CA ASP A 92 1.04 13.24 -19.48
C ASP A 92 0.02 12.27 -18.84
N MET A 93 -1.09 11.97 -19.52
CA MET A 93 -2.06 10.99 -19.01
C MET A 93 -1.49 9.58 -19.08
N ILE A 94 -1.48 8.85 -17.97
CA ILE A 94 -0.96 7.47 -17.96
C ILE A 94 -1.95 6.50 -18.60
N PHE A 95 -3.24 6.63 -18.26
CA PHE A 95 -4.28 5.71 -18.70
C PHE A 95 -5.05 6.29 -19.88
N THR A 96 -5.21 5.50 -20.95
CA THR A 96 -5.88 5.95 -22.18
C THR A 96 -7.39 5.71 -22.15
N ARG A 97 -7.86 4.79 -21.29
CA ARG A 97 -9.26 4.37 -21.22
C ARG A 97 -10.01 5.05 -20.09
N ARG A 98 -11.32 5.19 -20.25
CA ARG A 98 -12.21 5.70 -19.20
C ARG A 98 -12.40 4.67 -18.08
N ARG A 99 -12.82 5.15 -16.91
CA ARG A 99 -13.08 4.32 -15.72
C ARG A 99 -13.95 3.08 -16.00
N GLU A 100 -14.98 3.26 -16.84
CA GLU A 100 -15.96 2.23 -17.17
C GLU A 100 -15.31 1.02 -17.85
N TYR A 101 -14.27 1.25 -18.66
CA TYR A 101 -13.52 0.18 -19.30
C TYR A 101 -12.91 -0.76 -18.26
N TYR A 102 -12.16 -0.23 -17.29
CA TYR A 102 -11.53 -1.04 -16.25
C TYR A 102 -12.57 -1.69 -15.34
N MET A 103 -13.63 -0.97 -14.97
CA MET A 103 -14.70 -1.54 -14.16
C MET A 103 -15.35 -2.75 -14.83
N ARG A 104 -15.66 -2.66 -16.14
CA ARG A 104 -16.21 -3.79 -16.91
C ARG A 104 -15.21 -4.92 -17.04
N PHE A 105 -13.96 -4.61 -17.40
CA PHE A 105 -12.93 -5.62 -17.58
C PHE A 105 -12.68 -6.42 -16.29
N PHE A 106 -12.50 -5.73 -15.16
CA PHE A 106 -12.24 -6.36 -13.88
C PHE A 106 -13.50 -6.99 -13.24
N HIS A 107 -14.69 -6.74 -13.79
CA HIS A 107 -15.91 -7.42 -13.36
C HIS A 107 -15.82 -8.95 -13.56
N ARG A 108 -15.03 -9.41 -14.54
CA ARG A 108 -14.79 -10.85 -14.77
C ARG A 108 -14.16 -11.57 -13.57
N TYR A 109 -13.56 -10.82 -12.64
CA TYR A 109 -12.96 -11.35 -11.42
C TYR A 109 -13.83 -11.18 -10.17
N ARG A 110 -15.11 -10.78 -10.32
CA ARG A 110 -16.00 -10.44 -9.21
C ARG A 110 -16.18 -11.56 -8.19
N GLU A 111 -16.15 -12.82 -8.64
CA GLU A 111 -16.22 -13.98 -7.74
C GLU A 111 -15.00 -14.06 -6.80
N SER A 112 -13.86 -13.52 -7.23
CA SER A 112 -12.62 -13.49 -6.45
C SER A 112 -12.44 -12.18 -5.68
N PHE A 113 -12.72 -11.03 -6.29
CA PHE A 113 -12.57 -9.72 -5.65
C PHE A 113 -13.40 -8.62 -6.33
N HIS A 114 -13.70 -7.57 -5.55
CA HIS A 114 -14.09 -6.27 -6.05
C HIS A 114 -12.90 -5.29 -6.03
N LEU A 115 -12.80 -4.37 -6.98
CA LEU A 115 -11.73 -3.36 -7.02
C LEU A 115 -11.63 -2.55 -5.72
N HIS A 116 -12.76 -2.33 -5.04
CA HIS A 116 -12.82 -1.64 -3.75
C HIS A 116 -12.18 -2.44 -2.60
N ASP A 117 -12.04 -3.76 -2.73
CA ASP A 117 -11.44 -4.61 -1.71
C ASP A 117 -9.95 -4.30 -1.53
N PHE A 118 -9.21 -4.02 -2.60
CA PHE A 118 -7.81 -3.64 -2.50
C PHE A 118 -7.61 -2.38 -1.65
N ARG A 119 -8.44 -1.36 -1.90
CA ARG A 119 -8.43 -0.12 -1.12
C ARG A 119 -8.75 -0.39 0.34
N ARG A 120 -9.80 -1.17 0.61
CA ARG A 120 -10.26 -1.51 1.97
C ARG A 120 -9.18 -2.26 2.73
N GLU A 121 -8.65 -3.34 2.15
CA GLU A 121 -7.60 -4.17 2.77
C GLU A 121 -6.34 -3.33 3.04
N ARG A 122 -5.94 -2.46 2.10
CA ARG A 122 -4.78 -1.60 2.29
C ARG A 122 -4.90 -0.69 3.50
N LEU A 123 -6.06 -0.02 3.65
CA LEU A 123 -6.32 0.87 4.78
C LEU A 123 -6.41 0.11 6.11
N MET A 124 -7.05 -1.06 6.12
CA MET A 124 -7.12 -1.93 7.30
C MET A 124 -5.72 -2.40 7.74
N ASN A 125 -4.87 -2.78 6.78
CA ASN A 125 -3.51 -3.23 7.09
C ASN A 125 -2.66 -2.11 7.67
N GLU A 126 -2.81 -0.87 7.20
CA GLU A 126 -2.14 0.30 7.78
C GLU A 126 -2.58 0.54 9.22
N GLU A 127 -3.88 0.43 9.51
CA GLU A 127 -4.42 0.56 10.85
C GLU A 127 -3.94 -0.56 11.79
N LEU A 128 -3.94 -1.81 11.32
CA LEU A 128 -3.42 -2.94 12.10
C LEU A 128 -1.92 -2.77 12.42
N LEU A 129 -1.12 -2.32 11.46
CA LEU A 129 0.30 -2.04 11.66
C LEU A 129 0.50 -0.91 12.67
N GLU A 130 -0.32 0.13 12.62
CA GLU A 130 -0.28 1.23 13.59
C GLU A 130 -0.67 0.76 15.00
N CYS A 131 -1.74 -0.03 15.12
CA CYS A 131 -2.16 -0.63 16.39
C CYS A 131 -1.06 -1.50 16.99
N GLN A 132 -0.37 -2.29 16.16
CA GLN A 132 0.77 -3.09 16.61
C GLN A 132 1.95 -2.23 17.06
N ARG A 133 2.25 -1.11 16.37
CA ARG A 133 3.31 -0.17 16.78
C ARG A 133 2.97 0.47 18.13
N ARG A 134 1.74 0.94 18.31
CA ARG A 134 1.26 1.50 19.59
C ARG A 134 1.37 0.47 20.71
N LYS A 135 0.93 -0.78 20.48
CA LYS A 135 1.08 -1.89 21.45
C LYS A 135 2.53 -2.23 21.78
N LYS A 136 3.46 -2.10 20.83
CA LYS A 136 4.89 -2.31 21.08
C LYS A 136 5.48 -1.18 21.93
N GLN A 137 5.11 0.06 21.66
CA GLN A 137 5.56 1.23 22.43
C GLN A 137 4.95 1.28 23.83
N SER A 138 3.72 0.78 24.01
CA SER A 138 3.05 0.73 25.30
C SER A 138 3.50 -0.43 26.20
N LYS A 139 4.32 -1.36 25.69
CA LYS A 139 4.94 -2.37 26.56
C LYS A 139 6.00 -1.67 27.41
N PRO A 140 5.90 -1.68 28.74
CA PRO A 140 6.95 -1.13 29.58
C PRO A 140 8.26 -1.84 29.23
N ALA A 141 9.33 -1.07 29.03
CA ALA A 141 10.66 -1.63 28.88
C ALA A 141 10.89 -2.57 30.06
N GLN A 142 11.28 -3.82 29.80
CA GLN A 142 11.66 -4.74 30.87
C GLN A 142 12.81 -4.10 31.61
N ARG A 143 12.51 -3.54 32.79
CA ARG A 143 13.52 -2.97 33.66
C ARG A 143 14.28 -4.15 34.25
N PHE A 144 15.57 -4.20 33.99
CA PHE A 144 16.47 -5.13 34.68
C PHE A 144 17.18 -4.34 35.78
N THR A 145 17.20 -4.89 36.98
CA THR A 145 18.09 -4.42 38.04
C THR A 145 19.39 -5.22 37.96
N VAL A 146 20.52 -4.53 38.12
CA VAL A 146 21.84 -5.16 38.16
C VAL A 146 22.26 -5.24 39.62
N GLU A 147 22.45 -6.45 40.12
CA GLU A 147 23.08 -6.69 41.42
C GLU A 147 24.49 -7.24 41.22
N VAL A 148 25.42 -6.90 42.11
CA VAL A 148 26.77 -7.51 42.12
C VAL A 148 26.83 -8.43 43.34
N LYS A 149 27.04 -9.72 43.11
CA LYS A 149 27.24 -10.73 44.17
C LYS A 149 28.49 -11.53 43.85
N ASP A 150 29.39 -11.66 44.82
CA ASP A 150 30.66 -12.40 44.70
C ASP A 150 31.50 -11.98 43.47
N GLY A 151 31.59 -10.66 43.23
CA GLY A 151 32.33 -10.08 42.10
C GLY A 151 31.69 -10.30 40.71
N LYS A 152 30.55 -10.98 40.62
CA LYS A 152 29.82 -11.22 39.36
C LYS A 152 28.56 -10.34 39.29
N ARG A 153 28.32 -9.74 38.11
CA ARG A 153 27.08 -9.00 37.81
C ARG A 153 25.95 -9.98 37.51
N ILE A 154 24.88 -9.91 38.29
CA ILE A 154 23.65 -10.69 38.12
C ILE A 154 22.55 -9.74 37.67
N PHE A 155 21.94 -10.02 36.51
CA PHE A 155 20.81 -9.26 35.98
C PHE A 155 19.51 -9.88 36.46
N LYS A 156 18.75 -9.17 37.30
CA LYS A 156 17.42 -9.58 37.74
C LYS A 156 16.35 -8.81 36.97
N ARG A 157 15.24 -9.46 36.66
CA ARG A 157 14.07 -8.80 36.09
C ARG A 157 13.37 -8.03 37.21
N ALA A 158 13.21 -6.71 37.07
CA ALA A 158 12.47 -5.94 38.06
C ALA A 158 10.98 -6.28 37.91
N SER A 159 10.42 -6.92 38.93
CA SER A 159 8.97 -7.03 39.08
C SER A 159 8.41 -5.64 39.31
N SER A 160 7.49 -5.21 38.45
CA SER A 160 6.71 -3.98 38.70
C SER A 160 5.97 -4.12 40.04
N PRO A 161 5.90 -3.08 40.88
CA PRO A 161 4.99 -3.09 42.02
C PRO A 161 3.54 -3.22 41.50
N LEU A 162 2.76 -4.06 42.18
CA LEU A 162 1.31 -4.17 42.01
C LEU A 162 0.61 -2.88 42.41
#